data_AF-A0A9E1TKG3-F1
#
_entry.id   AF-A0A9E1TKG3-F1
#
_cell.length_a   1.000
_cell.length_b   1.000
_cell.length_c   1.000
_cell.angle_alpha   90.00
_cell.angle_beta   90.00
_cell.angle_gamma   90.00
#
_symmetry.space_group_name_H-M   'P 1'
#
loop_
_entity.id
_entity.type
_entity.pdbx_description
1 polymer ?
#
loop_
_entity_poly.entity_id
_entity_poly.type
_entity_poly.pdbx_seq_one_letter_code
_entity_poly.pdbx_strand_id
1 'polypeptide(L)' 'DRRRNASGVTRLFQKLVGLEAKLAQYAQGEAFIGAVEAHGGTALLDRVWEDPSHLPDLGEIREPDRWIERLKA' A
#
# COMPACT_ATOMS: atom_id res chain seq x y z
N ASP A 1 15.95 12.71 -11.48
CA ASP A 1 14.63 12.08 -11.73
C ASP A 1 13.86 11.43 -10.57
N ARG A 2 14.25 11.53 -9.28
CA ARG A 2 13.43 10.92 -8.20
C ARG A 2 12.14 11.68 -7.82
N ARG A 3 12.11 13.01 -7.97
CA ARG A 3 10.96 13.85 -7.57
C ARG A 3 9.70 13.69 -8.42
N ARG A 4 9.80 13.15 -9.63
CA ARG A 4 8.68 13.04 -10.58
C ARG A 4 7.85 11.77 -10.39
N ASN A 5 8.43 10.73 -9.80
CA ASN A 5 7.75 9.46 -9.51
C ASN A 5 6.98 9.51 -8.17
N ALA A 6 7.57 10.11 -7.13
CA ALA A 6 6.90 10.29 -5.84
C ALA A 6 5.58 11.07 -5.97
N SER A 7 5.52 12.08 -6.85
CA SER A 7 4.31 12.86 -7.09
C SER A 7 3.21 12.09 -7.84
N GLY A 8 3.55 11.04 -8.60
CA GLY A 8 2.57 10.12 -9.20
C GLY A 8 1.97 9.16 -8.18
N VAL A 9 2.82 8.59 -7.31
CA VAL A 9 2.43 7.72 -6.19
C VAL A 9 1.54 8.47 -5.20
N THR A 10 1.95 9.65 -4.76
CA THR A 10 1.14 10.49 -3.87
C THR A 10 -0.20 10.84 -4.50
N ARG A 11 -0.27 11.09 -5.81
CA ARG A 11 -1.55 11.33 -6.51
C ARG A 11 -2.41 10.08 -6.59
N LEU A 12 -1.81 8.92 -6.83
CA LEU A 12 -2.54 7.65 -6.86
C LEU A 12 -3.08 7.31 -5.47
N PHE A 13 -2.27 7.50 -4.43
CA PHE A 13 -2.68 7.37 -3.04
C PHE A 13 -3.76 8.38 -2.66
N GLN A 14 -3.61 9.66 -3.02
CA GLN A 14 -4.64 10.69 -2.81
C GLN A 14 -5.91 10.44 -3.63
N LYS A 15 -5.80 9.76 -4.78
CA LYS A 15 -6.95 9.38 -5.58
C LYS A 15 -7.62 8.14 -5.00
N LEU A 16 -6.87 7.18 -4.47
CA LEU A 16 -7.43 6.07 -3.68
C LEU A 16 -8.12 6.61 -2.42
N VAL A 17 -7.44 7.43 -1.61
CA VAL A 17 -8.00 8.07 -0.41
C VAL A 17 -9.16 9.03 -0.75
N GLY A 18 -9.04 9.81 -1.82
CA GLY A 18 -9.99 10.85 -2.22
C GLY A 18 -11.19 10.34 -3.03
N LEU A 19 -11.15 9.11 -3.54
CA LEU A 19 -12.27 8.46 -4.24
C LEU A 19 -13.14 7.64 -3.28
N GLU A 20 -12.81 7.58 -1.98
CA GLU A 20 -13.26 6.53 -1.07
C GLU A 20 -13.74 7.02 0.29
N ALA A 21 -14.75 7.89 0.32
CA ALA A 21 -15.68 7.92 1.44
C ALA A 21 -16.67 6.72 1.41
N LYS A 22 -16.21 5.51 1.01
CA LYS A 22 -17.01 4.27 0.95
C LYS A 22 -16.57 3.31 2.06
N LEU A 23 -17.44 3.13 3.04
CA LEU A 23 -17.20 2.39 4.30
C LEU A 23 -16.67 0.95 4.13
N ALA A 24 -16.90 0.28 2.99
CA ALA A 24 -16.47 -1.10 2.76
C ALA A 24 -14.99 -1.25 2.34
N GLN A 25 -14.36 -0.19 1.83
CA GLN A 25 -13.01 -0.25 1.29
C GLN A 25 -11.96 0.19 2.32
N TYR A 26 -12.35 1.01 3.31
CA TYR A 26 -11.53 1.26 4.51
C TYR A 26 -11.27 -0.02 5.31
N ALA A 27 -12.26 -0.90 5.47
CA ALA A 27 -12.07 -2.15 6.22
C ALA A 27 -11.02 -3.06 5.56
N GLN A 28 -10.95 -3.08 4.23
CA GLN A 28 -9.91 -3.83 3.50
C GLN A 28 -8.53 -3.16 3.62
N GLY A 29 -8.46 -1.82 3.54
CA GLY A 29 -7.22 -1.08 3.75
C GLY A 29 -6.66 -1.23 5.17
N GLU A 30 -7.52 -1.16 6.19
CA GLU A 30 -7.15 -1.36 7.58
C GLU A 30 -6.70 -2.81 7.84
N ALA A 31 -7.41 -3.80 7.28
CA ALA A 31 -6.99 -5.20 7.36
C ALA A 31 -5.64 -5.44 6.68
N PHE A 32 -5.37 -4.79 5.54
CA PHE A 32 -4.07 -4.85 4.87
C PHE A 32 -2.96 -4.26 5.73
N ILE A 33 -3.15 -3.02 6.23
CA ILE A 33 -2.16 -2.37 7.09
C ILE A 33 -1.89 -3.21 8.34
N GLY A 34 -2.94 -3.71 9.00
CA GLY A 34 -2.81 -4.55 10.19
C GLY A 34 -2.09 -5.87 9.91
N ALA A 35 -2.34 -6.51 8.76
CA ALA A 35 -1.65 -7.74 8.37
C ALA A 35 -0.16 -7.50 8.08
N VAL A 36 0.17 -6.39 7.39
CA VAL A 36 1.55 -5.99 7.10
C VAL A 36 2.31 -5.65 8.39
N GLU A 37 1.70 -4.87 9.28
CA GLU A 37 2.28 -4.52 10.58
C GLU A 37 2.48 -5.75 11.47
N ALA A 38 1.53 -6.68 11.48
CA ALA A 38 1.68 -7.94 12.23
C ALA A 38 2.86 -8.79 11.73
N HIS A 39 3.19 -8.71 10.44
CA HIS A 39 4.26 -9.50 9.83
C HIS A 39 5.65 -8.87 9.91
N GLY A 40 5.76 -7.56 9.79
CA GLY A 40 7.05 -6.88 9.67
C GLY A 40 7.13 -5.52 10.37
N GLY A 41 6.11 -5.17 11.14
CA GLY A 41 5.97 -3.86 11.78
C GLY A 41 5.86 -2.72 10.76
N THR A 42 5.97 -1.50 11.28
CA THR A 42 5.94 -0.27 10.48
C THR A 42 7.06 -0.19 9.44
N ALA A 43 8.21 -0.81 9.68
CA ALA A 43 9.34 -0.82 8.75
C ALA A 43 9.03 -1.52 7.42
N LEU A 44 8.15 -2.54 7.45
CA LEU A 44 7.70 -3.20 6.22
C LEU A 44 6.71 -2.33 5.45
N LEU A 45 5.82 -1.63 6.17
CA LEU A 45 4.89 -0.67 5.56
C LEU A 45 5.65 0.51 4.92
N ASP A 46 6.74 0.97 5.53
CA ASP A 46 7.57 2.06 5.03
C ASP A 46 8.18 1.78 3.65
N ARG A 47 8.34 0.50 3.27
CA ARG A 47 8.83 0.10 1.95
C ARG A 47 7.97 0.63 0.81
N VAL A 48 6.68 0.87 1.05
CA VAL A 48 5.76 1.42 0.05
C VAL A 48 6.20 2.81 -0.43
N TRP A 49 6.95 3.55 0.38
CA TRP A 49 7.42 4.90 0.08
C TRP A 49 8.78 4.93 -0.63
N GLU A 50 9.49 3.80 -0.69
CA GLU A 50 10.82 3.71 -1.30
C GLU A 50 10.75 3.75 -2.83
N ASP A 51 9.77 3.06 -3.43
CA ASP A 51 9.61 2.97 -4.88
C ASP A 51 8.12 2.84 -5.29
N PRO A 52 7.66 3.49 -6.37
CA PRO A 52 6.30 3.34 -6.89
C PRO A 52 5.86 1.91 -7.19
N SER A 53 6.78 1.03 -7.57
CA SER A 53 6.50 -0.39 -7.83
C SER A 53 6.17 -1.17 -6.56
N HIS A 54 6.47 -0.64 -5.38
CA HIS A 54 6.10 -1.24 -4.10
C HIS A 54 4.66 -0.94 -3.70
N LEU A 55 3.93 -0.10 -4.45
CA LEU A 55 2.50 0.06 -4.19
C LEU A 55 1.79 -1.29 -4.31
N PRO A 56 0.90 -1.64 -3.37
CA PRO A 56 0.06 -2.81 -3.50
C PRO A 56 -1.00 -2.57 -4.58
N ASP A 57 -1.31 -3.61 -5.35
CA ASP A 57 -2.51 -3.64 -6.18
C ASP A 57 -3.76 -4.04 -5.38
N LEU A 58 -4.93 -4.05 -6.04
CA LEU A 58 -6.20 -4.40 -5.39
C LEU A 58 -6.28 -5.87 -4.94
N GLY A 59 -5.60 -6.78 -5.64
CA GLY A 59 -5.51 -8.19 -5.24
C GLY A 59 -4.64 -8.34 -3.99
N GLU A 60 -3.53 -7.62 -3.96
CA GLU A 60 -2.60 -7.56 -2.82
C GLU A 60 -3.21 -6.90 -1.58
N ILE A 61 -4.07 -5.89 -1.73
CA ILE A 61 -4.82 -5.33 -0.60
C ILE A 61 -5.79 -6.36 0.00
N ARG A 62 -6.33 -7.27 -0.83
CA ARG A 62 -7.22 -8.36 -0.37
C ARG A 62 -6.45 -9.55 0.19
N GLU A 63 -5.23 -9.78 -0.30
CA GLU A 63 -4.33 -10.86 0.09
C GLU A 63 -2.96 -10.26 0.47
N PRO A 64 -2.82 -9.68 1.69
CA PRO A 64 -1.63 -8.92 2.10
C PRO A 64 -0.34 -9.74 2.03
N ASP A 65 -0.41 -11.05 2.24
CA ASP A 65 0.74 -11.96 2.20
C ASP A 65 1.44 -11.92 0.83
N ARG A 66 0.70 -11.75 -0.28
CA ARG A 66 1.27 -11.67 -1.63
C ARG A 66 2.19 -10.47 -1.79
N TRP A 67 1.79 -9.34 -1.22
CA TRP A 67 2.60 -8.12 -1.24
C TRP A 67 3.86 -8.29 -0.40
N ILE A 68 3.71 -8.89 0.79
CA ILE A 68 4.82 -9.15 1.70
C ILE A 68 5.84 -10.10 1.07
N GLU A 69 5.38 -11.18 0.44
CA GLU A 69 6.23 -12.12 -0.30
C GLU A 69 6.96 -11.44 -1.44
N ARG A 70 6.26 -10.59 -2.22
CA ARG A 70 6.87 -9.82 -3.31
C ARG A 70 7.96 -8.87 -2.86
N LEU A 71 7.82 -8.23 -1.71
CA LEU A 71 8.84 -7.33 -1.17
C LEU A 71 10.01 -8.03 -0.46
N LYS A 72 9.82 -9.29 -0.07
CA LYS A 72 10.88 -10.13 0.51
C LYS A 72 11.73 -10.83 -0.57
N ALA A 73 11.18 -11.02 -1.77
CA ALA A 73 11.87 -11.55 -2.94
C ALA A 73 12.89 -10.55 -3.51
#